data_AF-A0A7Y4ZMT3-F1
#
_entry.id   AF-A0A7Y4ZMT3-F1
#
_cell.length_a   1.000
_cell.length_b   1.000
_cell.length_c   1.000
_cell.angle_alpha   90.00
_cell.angle_beta   90.00
_cell.angle_gamma   90.00
#
_symmetry.space_group_name_H-M   'P 1'
#
loop_
_entity.id
_entity.type
_entity.pdbx_description
1 polymer ?
#
loop_
_entity_poly.entity_id
_entity_poly.type
_entity_poly.pdbx_seq_one_letter_code
_entity_poly.pdbx_strand_id
1 'polypeptide(L)'
;MRLRVLIPLLLLACAAAPTSTPVAATVEVPDAGDAGAPDAGGDDATAGGDGDAGDAASSLAVADAAAPKGPCPTEMVLVEGAFCIDRWEASLIETKDDGTEAPYPHWLPVGDDNDVRAVSQAGAIPQGYMSAESARDACAASDKRLCALREWKTACMGTQKTAYPYGPTRTVGRCNDNGRSPTGVVFPNANMTPPPALAHGGKGKPGAKTA
;
A
#
# COMPACT_ATOMS: atom_id res chain seq x y z
N MET A 1 63.02 20.95 31.15
CA MET A 1 62.62 22.24 31.76
C MET A 1 62.02 23.13 30.66
N ARG A 2 60.80 23.64 30.88
CA ARG A 2 60.01 24.61 30.07
C ARG A 2 59.18 24.09 28.90
N LEU A 3 57.98 23.64 29.30
CA LEU A 3 56.69 23.73 28.62
C LEU A 3 56.44 25.12 28.00
N ARG A 4 56.03 25.19 26.72
CA ARG A 4 55.16 26.25 26.18
C ARG A 4 54.23 25.68 25.11
N VAL A 5 52.97 25.57 25.51
CA VAL A 5 51.77 25.30 24.72
C VAL A 5 51.47 26.50 23.83
N LEU A 6 51.13 26.27 22.56
CA LEU A 6 50.48 27.25 21.68
C LEU A 6 49.49 26.52 20.78
N ILE A 7 48.20 26.73 21.09
CA ILE A 7 47.01 26.24 20.39
C ILE A 7 46.61 27.29 19.34
N PRO A 8 46.43 26.94 18.06
CA PRO A 8 45.63 27.76 17.16
C PRO A 8 44.20 27.20 17.08
N LEU A 9 43.32 28.04 17.61
CA LEU A 9 41.88 28.12 17.46
C LEU A 9 41.45 27.90 15.99
N LEU A 10 40.79 26.78 15.67
CA LEU A 10 40.05 26.61 14.42
C LEU A 10 38.56 26.79 14.72
N LEU A 11 38.00 27.87 14.17
CA LEU A 11 36.62 28.29 14.30
C LEU A 11 35.66 27.26 13.70
N LEU A 12 34.82 26.69 14.57
CA LEU A 12 33.65 25.89 14.22
C LEU A 12 32.51 26.84 13.79
N ALA A 13 32.28 26.97 12.49
CA ALA A 13 31.09 27.64 11.96
C ALA A 13 30.09 26.58 11.48
N CYS A 14 29.06 26.31 12.27
CA CYS A 14 27.90 25.51 11.87
C CYS A 14 26.73 26.47 11.65
N ALA A 15 26.18 26.48 10.43
CA ALA A 15 25.03 27.29 10.06
C ALA A 15 23.74 26.75 10.70
N ALA A 16 22.87 27.64 11.14
CA ALA A 16 21.58 27.35 11.77
C ALA A 16 20.57 26.77 10.75
N ALA A 17 19.89 25.69 11.12
CA ALA A 17 18.70 25.20 10.42
C ALA A 17 17.43 25.85 11.02
N PRO A 18 16.44 26.22 10.19
CA PRO A 18 15.17 26.76 10.68
C PRO A 18 14.30 25.68 11.33
N THR A 19 13.85 25.95 12.55
CA THR A 19 12.90 25.13 13.30
C THR A 19 11.51 25.23 12.67
N SER A 20 11.05 24.13 12.06
CA SER A 20 9.67 24.00 11.61
C SER A 20 8.83 23.48 12.78
N THR A 21 7.91 24.29 13.28
CA THR A 21 6.93 23.93 14.30
C THR A 21 5.88 22.97 13.72
N PRO A 22 5.59 21.83 14.36
CA PRO A 22 4.42 21.04 13.98
C PRO A 22 3.17 21.68 14.57
N VAL A 23 2.26 22.12 13.69
CA VAL A 23 0.89 22.49 14.08
C VAL A 23 0.08 21.20 14.16
N ALA A 24 -0.25 20.80 15.39
CA ALA A 24 -1.22 19.74 15.65
C ALA A 24 -2.62 20.26 15.30
N ALA A 25 -3.20 19.81 14.19
CA ALA A 25 -4.60 20.02 13.88
C ALA A 25 -5.38 18.76 14.31
N THR A 26 -6.02 18.83 15.48
CA THR A 26 -7.05 17.89 15.90
C THR A 26 -8.33 18.23 15.16
N VAL A 27 -8.75 17.39 14.22
CA VAL A 27 -10.10 17.43 13.64
C VAL A 27 -10.89 16.28 14.23
N GLU A 28 -11.85 16.62 15.10
CA GLU A 28 -12.88 15.70 15.58
C GLU A 28 -13.80 15.34 14.42
N VAL A 29 -14.00 14.03 14.18
CA VAL A 29 -14.92 13.51 13.17
C VAL A 29 -16.18 13.03 13.91
N PRO A 30 -17.36 13.61 13.66
CA PRO A 30 -18.60 13.10 14.25
C PRO A 30 -18.98 11.75 13.63
N ASP A 31 -19.42 10.84 14.50
CA ASP A 31 -19.99 9.54 14.18
C ASP A 31 -21.34 9.74 13.47
N ALA A 32 -21.39 9.38 12.18
CA ALA A 32 -22.64 9.30 11.43
C ALA A 32 -23.09 7.85 11.44
N GLY A 33 -24.10 7.60 12.27
CA GLY A 33 -24.68 6.29 12.53
C GLY A 33 -25.25 5.59 11.30
N ASP A 34 -25.35 4.28 11.48
CA ASP A 34 -25.99 3.28 10.64
C ASP A 34 -27.43 3.68 10.26
N ALA A 35 -27.65 3.90 8.97
CA ALA A 35 -28.98 4.01 8.39
C ALA A 35 -29.12 2.94 7.31
N GLY A 36 -29.67 1.79 7.71
CA GLY A 36 -30.17 0.79 6.78
C GLY A 36 -31.27 1.36 5.89
N ALA A 37 -31.24 0.98 4.61
CA ALA A 37 -32.32 1.24 3.67
C ALA A 37 -32.49 0.04 2.71
N PRO A 38 -33.72 -0.20 2.22
CA PRO A 38 -34.25 -1.53 1.89
C PRO A 38 -34.06 -1.98 0.44
N ASP A 39 -34.28 -3.29 0.25
CA ASP A 39 -34.35 -4.03 -1.02
C ASP A 39 -35.42 -3.50 -2.01
N ALA A 40 -35.01 -3.35 -3.27
CA ALA A 40 -35.83 -3.46 -4.48
C ALA A 40 -34.83 -3.86 -5.60
N GLY A 41 -34.95 -4.97 -6.32
CA GLY A 41 -36.14 -5.53 -6.96
C GLY A 41 -36.30 -4.88 -8.34
N GLY A 42 -35.89 -5.55 -9.41
CA GLY A 42 -36.08 -5.05 -10.78
C GLY A 42 -35.17 -5.69 -11.82
N ASP A 43 -35.69 -6.72 -12.46
CA ASP A 43 -35.12 -7.49 -13.55
C ASP A 43 -35.34 -6.75 -14.88
N ASP A 44 -34.36 -6.74 -15.80
CA ASP A 44 -34.68 -6.94 -17.22
C ASP A 44 -33.45 -7.36 -18.03
N ALA A 45 -33.67 -8.33 -18.89
CA ALA A 45 -32.72 -8.95 -19.79
C ALA A 45 -33.11 -8.58 -21.22
N THR A 46 -32.15 -8.23 -22.07
CA THR A 46 -32.29 -8.48 -23.51
C THR A 46 -30.95 -8.88 -24.13
N ALA A 47 -31.06 -9.88 -24.99
CA ALA A 47 -29.98 -10.58 -25.69
C ALA A 47 -29.89 -10.13 -27.17
N GLY A 48 -28.74 -10.42 -27.79
CA GLY A 48 -28.69 -10.87 -29.19
C GLY A 48 -27.88 -10.01 -30.15
N GLY A 49 -26.92 -10.65 -30.84
CA GLY A 49 -26.27 -10.10 -32.04
C GLY A 49 -24.97 -10.79 -32.41
N ASP A 50 -25.05 -11.97 -33.02
CA ASP A 50 -23.95 -12.71 -33.64
C ASP A 50 -23.35 -12.00 -34.86
N GLY A 51 -22.03 -12.08 -35.04
CA GLY A 51 -21.30 -11.57 -36.20
C GLY A 51 -19.93 -12.25 -36.33
N ASP A 52 -19.83 -13.12 -37.34
CA ASP A 52 -18.75 -14.03 -37.69
C ASP A 52 -17.45 -13.36 -38.21
N ALA A 53 -16.38 -14.15 -38.19
CA ALA A 53 -14.97 -13.84 -38.27
C ALA A 53 -14.46 -13.19 -39.57
N GLY A 54 -13.43 -12.36 -39.42
CA GLY A 54 -12.50 -11.97 -40.47
C GLY A 54 -11.07 -11.94 -39.94
N ASP A 55 -10.31 -12.98 -40.28
CA ASP A 55 -8.87 -13.07 -40.08
C ASP A 55 -8.15 -12.02 -40.94
N ALA A 56 -7.48 -11.09 -40.27
CA ALA A 56 -6.37 -10.34 -40.83
C ALA A 56 -5.37 -10.14 -39.70
N ALA A 57 -4.31 -10.94 -39.73
CA ALA A 57 -3.09 -10.71 -38.98
C ALA A 57 -2.48 -9.36 -39.38
N SER A 58 -3.02 -8.28 -38.82
CA SER A 58 -2.38 -6.98 -38.78
C SER A 58 -1.55 -6.97 -37.51
N SER A 59 -0.23 -6.89 -37.67
CA SER A 59 0.72 -6.65 -36.59
C SER A 59 0.33 -5.36 -35.88
N LEU A 60 -0.54 -5.47 -34.89
CA LEU A 60 -0.78 -4.45 -33.90
C LEU A 60 0.46 -4.46 -33.02
N ALA A 61 1.42 -3.64 -33.41
CA ALA A 61 2.33 -3.07 -32.44
C ALA A 61 1.47 -2.61 -31.27
N VAL A 62 1.59 -3.30 -30.14
CA VAL A 62 1.15 -2.79 -28.86
C VAL A 62 2.03 -1.58 -28.64
N ALA A 63 1.57 -0.44 -29.15
CA ALA A 63 2.08 0.83 -28.73
C ALA A 63 1.93 0.80 -27.22
N ASP A 64 3.06 0.81 -26.52
CA ASP A 64 3.14 1.20 -25.13
C ASP A 64 2.60 2.63 -25.08
N ALA A 65 1.27 2.73 -25.00
CA ALA A 65 0.57 3.96 -24.79
C ALA A 65 0.94 4.33 -23.36
N ALA A 66 2.07 5.03 -23.24
CA ALA A 66 2.55 5.57 -21.99
C ALA A 66 1.36 6.24 -21.31
N ALA A 67 0.90 5.60 -20.24
CA ALA A 67 -0.21 6.09 -19.44
C ALA A 67 0.05 7.57 -19.16
N PRO A 68 -0.97 8.44 -19.17
CA PRO A 68 -0.78 9.85 -18.88
C PRO A 68 0.03 9.96 -17.60
N LYS A 69 1.20 10.60 -17.68
CA LYS A 69 2.12 10.82 -16.56
C LYS A 69 1.46 11.78 -15.57
N GLY A 70 0.47 11.26 -14.84
CA GLY A 70 -0.05 11.92 -13.67
C GLY A 70 1.05 12.02 -12.62
N PRO A 71 0.76 12.70 -11.50
CA PRO A 71 1.71 12.82 -10.40
C PRO A 71 2.05 11.46 -9.74
N CYS A 72 1.33 10.40 -10.09
CA CYS A 72 1.56 9.06 -9.57
C CYS A 72 2.19 8.13 -10.63
N PRO A 73 3.04 7.18 -10.21
CA PRO A 73 3.49 6.07 -11.05
C PRO A 73 2.32 5.31 -11.69
N THR A 74 2.61 4.60 -12.79
CA THR A 74 1.61 3.89 -13.60
C THR A 74 0.77 2.90 -12.78
N GLU A 75 1.40 2.19 -11.85
CA GLU A 75 0.80 1.19 -10.97
C GLU A 75 0.04 1.78 -9.76
N MET A 76 -0.02 3.11 -9.68
CA MET A 76 -0.69 3.85 -8.63
C MET A 76 -1.78 4.78 -9.20
N VAL A 77 -2.64 5.27 -8.32
CA VAL A 77 -3.69 6.24 -8.64
C VAL A 77 -3.65 7.40 -7.66
N LEU A 78 -3.84 8.62 -8.17
CA LEU A 78 -3.94 9.82 -7.36
C LEU A 78 -5.31 9.88 -6.69
N VAL A 79 -5.35 9.88 -5.37
CA VAL A 79 -6.57 9.96 -4.56
C VAL A 79 -6.75 11.38 -4.04
N GLU A 80 -7.88 12.00 -4.41
CA GLU A 80 -8.28 13.36 -4.00
C GLU A 80 -7.19 14.44 -4.22
N GLY A 81 -6.26 14.22 -5.16
CA GLY A 81 -5.15 15.13 -5.41
C GLY A 81 -4.08 15.17 -4.30
N ALA A 82 -4.14 14.27 -3.32
CA ALA A 82 -3.35 14.33 -2.10
C ALA A 82 -2.25 13.27 -1.99
N PHE A 83 -2.55 12.02 -2.35
CA PHE A 83 -1.60 10.91 -2.26
C PHE A 83 -1.78 9.90 -3.39
N CYS A 84 -0.72 9.16 -3.67
CA CYS A 84 -0.74 8.02 -4.58
C CYS A 84 -1.00 6.74 -3.77
N ILE A 85 -1.93 5.90 -4.21
CA ILE A 85 -2.16 4.56 -3.66
C ILE A 85 -2.04 3.51 -4.76
N ASP A 86 -1.59 2.31 -4.43
CA ASP A 86 -1.47 1.21 -5.37
C ASP A 86 -2.85 0.84 -5.98
N ARG A 87 -2.87 0.59 -7.29
CA ARG A 87 -4.09 0.16 -8.02
C ARG A 87 -4.50 -1.27 -7.69
N TRP A 88 -3.54 -2.11 -7.33
CA TRP A 88 -3.72 -3.52 -7.02
C TRP A 88 -3.15 -3.81 -5.63
N GLU A 89 -3.70 -4.83 -4.97
CA GLU A 89 -3.14 -5.30 -3.71
C GLU A 89 -1.71 -5.82 -3.89
N ALA A 90 -0.89 -5.66 -2.86
CA ALA A 90 0.52 -6.01 -2.93
C ALA A 90 0.72 -7.52 -3.13
N SER A 91 1.54 -7.84 -4.14
CA SER A 91 2.28 -9.10 -4.21
C SER A 91 3.74 -8.82 -3.87
N LEU A 92 4.54 -9.86 -3.68
CA LEU A 92 5.92 -9.71 -3.20
C LEU A 92 6.92 -10.22 -4.23
N ILE A 93 8.04 -9.50 -4.33
CA ILE A 93 9.26 -9.95 -4.97
C ILE A 93 10.30 -10.18 -3.89
N GLU A 94 10.94 -11.34 -3.89
CA GLU A 94 12.04 -11.68 -3.00
C GLU A 94 13.38 -11.51 -3.70
N THR A 95 14.32 -10.86 -3.04
CA THR A 95 15.74 -10.83 -3.41
C THR A 95 16.43 -12.02 -2.77
N LYS A 96 17.01 -12.91 -3.59
CA LYS A 96 17.74 -14.08 -3.11
C LYS A 96 19.16 -13.73 -2.71
N ASP A 97 19.85 -14.66 -2.04
CA ASP A 97 21.24 -14.51 -1.62
C ASP A 97 22.22 -14.18 -2.76
N ASP A 98 21.91 -14.61 -3.98
CA ASP A 98 22.70 -14.33 -5.18
C ASP A 98 22.38 -12.96 -5.83
N GLY A 99 21.48 -12.18 -5.21
CA GLY A 99 21.02 -10.88 -5.67
C GLY A 99 19.94 -10.95 -6.76
N THR A 100 19.48 -12.15 -7.15
CA THR A 100 18.40 -12.28 -8.13
C THR A 100 17.04 -12.01 -7.50
N GLU A 101 16.16 -11.36 -8.24
CA GLU A 101 14.77 -11.13 -7.83
C GLU A 101 13.82 -12.18 -8.43
N ALA A 102 12.88 -12.68 -7.64
CA ALA A 102 11.83 -13.57 -8.11
C ALA A 102 10.50 -13.33 -7.36
N PRO A 103 9.33 -13.67 -7.95
CA PRO A 103 8.07 -13.62 -7.24
C PRO A 103 8.09 -14.51 -5.99
N TYR A 104 7.67 -13.94 -4.86
CA TYR A 104 7.49 -14.69 -3.63
C TYR A 104 6.13 -15.42 -3.66
N PRO A 105 6.05 -16.68 -3.19
CA PRO A 105 4.78 -17.42 -3.21
C PRO A 105 3.72 -16.79 -2.30
N HIS A 106 2.58 -16.40 -2.86
CA HIS A 106 1.52 -15.67 -2.14
C HIS A 106 0.93 -16.40 -0.92
N TRP A 107 1.08 -17.73 -0.86
CA TRP A 107 0.61 -18.59 0.21
C TRP A 107 1.66 -18.93 1.26
N LEU A 108 2.92 -18.51 1.07
CA LEU A 108 3.99 -18.80 2.03
C LEU A 108 4.04 -17.68 3.10
N PRO A 109 4.18 -18.01 4.39
CA PRO A 109 4.36 -17.01 5.43
C PRO A 109 5.67 -16.23 5.27
N VAL A 110 5.58 -14.90 5.28
CA VAL A 110 6.75 -14.02 5.28
C VAL A 110 7.36 -13.99 6.67
N GLY A 111 8.60 -14.48 6.79
CA GLY A 111 9.40 -14.47 8.01
C GLY A 111 10.45 -13.36 8.03
N ASP A 112 11.16 -13.24 9.15
CA ASP A 112 12.18 -12.20 9.37
C ASP A 112 13.42 -12.34 8.47
N ASP A 113 13.65 -13.54 7.92
CA ASP A 113 14.79 -13.86 7.05
C ASP A 113 14.48 -13.64 5.55
N ASN A 114 13.24 -13.27 5.20
CA ASN A 114 12.87 -13.01 3.80
C ASN A 114 13.19 -11.55 3.43
N ASP A 115 14.00 -11.34 2.39
CA ASP A 115 14.25 -10.02 1.81
C ASP A 115 13.22 -9.75 0.70
N VAL A 116 12.10 -9.14 1.07
CA VAL A 116 10.95 -8.93 0.18
C VAL A 116 10.58 -7.46 0.01
N ARG A 117 10.12 -7.11 -1.19
CA ARG A 117 9.55 -5.80 -1.50
C ARG A 117 8.16 -5.93 -2.15
N ALA A 118 7.29 -4.97 -1.86
CA ALA A 118 5.91 -4.96 -2.34
C ALA A 118 5.77 -4.43 -3.79
N VAL A 119 5.06 -5.17 -4.63
CA VAL A 119 4.71 -4.74 -5.99
C VAL A 119 3.21 -4.73 -6.21
N SER A 120 2.74 -3.70 -6.93
CA SER A 120 1.36 -3.53 -7.37
C SER A 120 1.29 -3.92 -8.84
N GLN A 121 0.63 -5.04 -9.15
CA GLN A 121 0.59 -5.59 -10.50
C GLN A 121 -0.79 -6.16 -10.83
N ALA A 122 -1.28 -5.84 -12.03
CA ALA A 122 -2.51 -6.41 -12.57
C ALA A 122 -2.41 -7.94 -12.70
N GLY A 123 -3.43 -8.65 -12.23
CA GLY A 123 -3.51 -10.11 -12.33
C GLY A 123 -2.63 -10.90 -11.36
N ALA A 124 -1.85 -10.22 -10.51
CA ALA A 124 -1.12 -10.89 -9.44
C ALA A 124 -2.07 -11.36 -8.33
N ILE A 125 -1.74 -12.49 -7.70
CA ILE A 125 -2.44 -12.94 -6.50
C ILE A 125 -1.84 -12.19 -5.30
N PRO A 126 -2.66 -11.52 -4.45
CA PRO A 126 -2.16 -10.77 -3.31
C PRO A 126 -1.46 -11.66 -2.28
N GLN A 127 -0.45 -11.12 -1.60
CA GLN A 127 0.23 -11.83 -0.51
C GLN A 127 -0.72 -12.01 0.68
N GLY A 128 -0.92 -13.25 1.14
CA GLY A 128 -1.86 -13.56 2.22
C GLY A 128 -1.23 -13.61 3.62
N TYR A 129 -0.21 -14.46 3.80
CA TYR A 129 0.32 -14.81 5.13
C TYR A 129 1.46 -13.85 5.52
N MET A 130 1.11 -12.66 6.00
CA MET A 130 2.07 -11.61 6.32
C MET A 130 1.66 -10.85 7.58
N SER A 131 2.64 -10.46 8.41
CA SER A 131 2.42 -9.60 9.59
C SER A 131 2.25 -8.13 9.19
N ALA A 132 1.72 -7.30 10.08
CA ALA A 132 1.62 -5.86 9.83
C ALA A 132 3.01 -5.21 9.73
N GLU A 133 3.98 -5.72 10.49
CA GLU A 133 5.38 -5.27 10.49
C GLU A 133 6.05 -5.60 9.17
N SER A 134 5.99 -6.85 8.72
CA SER A 134 6.53 -7.29 7.43
C SER A 134 5.89 -6.54 6.26
N ALA A 135 4.59 -6.23 6.34
CA ALA A 135 3.91 -5.43 5.32
C ALA A 135 4.45 -4.00 5.24
N ARG A 136 4.73 -3.36 6.39
CA ARG A 136 5.35 -2.02 6.42
C ARG A 136 6.74 -2.05 5.80
N ASP A 137 7.54 -3.04 6.17
CA ASP A 137 8.91 -3.17 5.69
C ASP A 137 8.96 -3.45 4.18
N ALA A 138 8.08 -4.34 3.67
CA ALA A 138 7.98 -4.63 2.24
C ALA A 138 7.55 -3.41 1.41
N CYS A 139 6.63 -2.58 1.92
CA CYS A 139 6.29 -1.31 1.28
C CYS A 139 7.47 -0.33 1.30
N ALA A 140 8.19 -0.23 2.42
CA ALA A 140 9.36 0.65 2.55
C ALA A 140 10.48 0.25 1.58
N ALA A 141 10.70 -1.05 1.38
CA ALA A 141 11.65 -1.60 0.41
C ALA A 141 11.28 -1.28 -1.06
N SER A 142 10.09 -0.73 -1.32
CA SER A 142 9.64 -0.27 -2.65
C SER A 142 9.48 1.24 -2.72
N ASP A 143 10.16 1.98 -1.83
CA ASP A 143 10.06 3.44 -1.70
C ASP A 143 8.63 3.95 -1.45
N LYS A 144 7.81 3.11 -0.82
CA LYS A 144 6.42 3.38 -0.43
C LYS A 144 6.30 3.31 1.10
N ARG A 145 5.08 3.51 1.59
CA ARG A 145 4.71 3.20 2.97
C ARG A 145 3.39 2.45 2.99
N LEU A 146 3.16 1.66 4.03
CA LEU A 146 1.85 1.07 4.25
C LEU A 146 0.81 2.20 4.40
N CYS A 147 -0.32 2.06 3.73
CA CYS A 147 -1.39 3.04 3.76
C CYS A 147 -1.96 3.20 5.17
N ALA A 148 -2.33 4.42 5.54
CA ALA A 148 -3.13 4.64 6.74
C ALA A 148 -4.57 4.18 6.52
N LEU A 149 -5.27 3.78 7.58
CA LEU A 149 -6.66 3.33 7.49
C LEU A 149 -7.58 4.33 6.76
N ARG A 150 -7.41 5.64 7.02
CA ARG A 150 -8.21 6.67 6.34
C ARG A 150 -7.90 6.76 4.85
N GLU A 151 -6.63 6.64 4.46
CA GLU A 151 -6.22 6.68 3.06
C GLU A 151 -6.79 5.48 2.29
N TRP A 152 -6.68 4.30 2.88
CA TRP A 152 -7.25 3.07 2.34
C TRP A 152 -8.77 3.19 2.18
N LYS A 153 -9.48 3.63 3.22
CA LYS A 153 -10.94 3.79 3.16
C LYS A 153 -11.35 4.82 2.11
N THR A 154 -10.72 5.99 2.09
CA THR A 154 -11.01 7.04 1.09
C THR A 154 -10.78 6.52 -0.33
N ALA A 155 -9.68 5.80 -0.57
CA ALA A 155 -9.40 5.22 -1.87
C ALA A 155 -10.46 4.17 -2.28
N CYS A 156 -10.82 3.26 -1.37
CA CYS A 156 -11.80 2.20 -1.64
C CYS A 156 -13.21 2.74 -1.93
N MET A 157 -13.61 3.82 -1.27
CA MET A 157 -14.93 4.43 -1.52
C MET A 157 -15.00 5.16 -2.87
N GLY A 158 -13.85 5.46 -3.47
CA GLY A 158 -13.75 6.18 -4.73
C GLY A 158 -14.28 7.62 -4.68
N THR A 159 -14.32 8.27 -5.84
CA THR A 159 -14.76 9.68 -5.96
C THR A 159 -16.22 9.89 -5.58
N GLN A 160 -17.06 8.86 -5.74
CA GLN A 160 -18.48 8.89 -5.41
C GLN A 160 -18.78 8.57 -3.94
N LYS A 161 -17.76 8.18 -3.15
CA LYS A 161 -17.87 7.89 -1.72
C LYS A 161 -18.90 6.82 -1.40
N THR A 162 -18.94 5.74 -2.20
CA THR A 162 -19.92 4.66 -2.03
C THR A 162 -19.51 3.65 -0.97
N ALA A 163 -20.49 2.90 -0.45
CA ALA A 163 -20.26 1.86 0.55
C ALA A 163 -19.40 0.70 0.03
N TYR A 164 -19.56 0.33 -1.26
CA TYR A 164 -18.75 -0.67 -1.93
C TYR A 164 -17.91 -0.01 -3.03
N PRO A 165 -16.72 -0.55 -3.37
CA PRO A 165 -15.89 -0.01 -4.45
C PRO A 165 -16.57 -0.01 -5.82
N TYR A 166 -17.62 -0.82 -5.99
CA TYR A 166 -18.38 -0.96 -7.24
C TYR A 166 -19.78 -0.30 -7.20
N GLY A 167 -20.14 0.40 -6.12
CA GLY A 167 -21.41 1.11 -6.05
C GLY A 167 -22.01 1.20 -4.63
N PRO A 168 -23.18 1.84 -4.48
CA PRO A 168 -23.84 1.99 -3.18
C PRO A 168 -24.47 0.68 -2.67
N THR A 169 -24.81 -0.25 -3.57
CA THR A 169 -25.55 -1.48 -3.23
C THR A 169 -24.63 -2.71 -3.33
N ARG A 170 -24.76 -3.62 -2.36
CA ARG A 170 -23.99 -4.88 -2.35
C ARG A 170 -24.37 -5.74 -3.55
N THR A 171 -23.36 -6.33 -4.19
CA THR A 171 -23.56 -7.37 -5.21
C THR A 171 -23.00 -8.69 -4.67
N VAL A 172 -23.87 -9.68 -4.43
CA VAL A 172 -23.46 -10.99 -3.92
C VAL A 172 -22.46 -11.65 -4.87
N GLY A 173 -21.38 -12.19 -4.33
CA GLY A 173 -20.34 -12.89 -5.10
C GLY A 173 -19.37 -11.97 -5.84
N ARG A 174 -19.54 -10.64 -5.73
CA ARG A 174 -18.59 -9.67 -6.28
C ARG A 174 -17.31 -9.57 -5.46
N CYS A 175 -17.43 -9.74 -4.14
CA CYS A 175 -16.31 -9.84 -3.20
C CYS A 175 -16.31 -11.22 -2.55
N ASN A 176 -15.14 -11.66 -2.07
CA ASN A 176 -15.02 -12.80 -1.17
C ASN A 176 -15.41 -12.39 0.26
N ASP A 177 -16.67 -12.01 0.43
CA ASP A 177 -17.24 -11.47 1.67
C ASP A 177 -18.38 -12.34 2.22
N ASN A 178 -18.60 -13.51 1.62
CA ASN A 178 -19.59 -14.47 2.07
C ASN A 178 -19.00 -15.45 3.10
N GLY A 179 -19.83 -15.96 3.99
CA GLY A 179 -19.45 -16.99 4.96
C GLY A 179 -18.98 -16.42 6.30
N ARG A 180 -18.36 -17.29 7.11
CA ARG A 180 -17.88 -16.92 8.46
C ARG A 180 -16.41 -16.57 8.39
N SER A 181 -16.04 -15.37 8.85
CA SER A 181 -14.63 -14.96 8.95
C SER A 181 -13.82 -15.99 9.76
N PRO A 182 -12.69 -16.49 9.22
CA PRO A 182 -11.80 -17.38 9.95
C PRO A 182 -11.29 -16.75 11.23
N THR A 183 -11.13 -15.43 11.28
CA THR A 183 -10.64 -14.70 12.46
C THR A 183 -11.50 -14.97 13.69
N GLY A 184 -12.83 -14.92 13.54
CA GLY A 184 -13.75 -15.20 14.66
C GLY A 184 -13.85 -16.68 15.04
N VAL A 185 -13.33 -17.58 14.20
CA VAL A 185 -13.26 -19.03 14.47
C VAL A 185 -11.93 -19.40 15.14
N VAL A 186 -10.82 -18.86 14.62
CA VAL A 186 -9.45 -19.12 15.07
C VAL A 186 -9.14 -18.33 16.36
N PHE A 187 -9.69 -17.13 16.48
CA PHE A 187 -9.48 -16.24 17.62
C PHE A 187 -10.81 -15.87 18.31
N PRO A 188 -11.53 -16.85 18.89
CA PRO A 188 -12.87 -16.64 19.44
C PRO A 188 -12.91 -15.66 20.62
N ASN A 189 -11.76 -15.43 21.27
CA ASN A 189 -11.61 -14.54 22.44
C ASN A 189 -10.57 -13.44 22.21
N ALA A 190 -10.25 -13.10 20.95
CA ALA A 190 -9.30 -12.00 20.70
C ALA A 190 -9.90 -10.68 21.16
N ASN A 191 -9.42 -10.18 22.30
CA ASN A 191 -9.50 -8.75 22.61
C ASN A 191 -8.62 -8.02 21.58
N MET A 192 -9.26 -7.35 20.63
CA MET A 192 -8.61 -6.48 19.63
C MET A 192 -8.09 -5.20 20.29
N THR A 193 -7.31 -5.32 21.36
CA THR A 193 -6.54 -4.19 21.87
C THR A 193 -5.43 -3.93 20.86
N PRO A 194 -5.38 -2.74 20.23
CA PRO A 194 -4.33 -2.44 19.27
C PRO A 194 -2.97 -2.61 19.95
N PRO A 195 -1.98 -3.24 19.28
CA PRO A 195 -0.65 -3.34 19.84
C PRO A 195 -0.12 -1.92 20.14
N PRO A 196 0.68 -1.75 21.20
CA PRO A 196 1.34 -0.48 21.44
C PRO A 196 2.11 -0.08 20.18
N ALA A 197 2.07 1.21 19.82
CA ALA A 197 2.76 1.73 18.65
C ALA A 197 4.24 1.27 18.70
N LEU A 198 4.62 0.35 17.81
CA LEU A 198 5.98 -0.15 17.74
C LEU A 198 6.88 1.02 17.38
N ALA A 199 7.82 1.33 18.27
CA ALA A 199 8.85 2.31 18.01
C ALA A 199 9.60 1.93 16.74
N HIS A 200 9.74 2.88 15.81
CA HIS A 200 10.45 2.71 14.54
C HIS A 200 11.93 2.38 14.79
N GLY A 201 12.23 1.10 15.00
CA GLY A 201 13.58 0.56 15.04
C GLY A 201 14.09 0.38 13.62
N GLY A 202 14.39 1.49 12.93
CA GLY A 202 15.09 1.42 11.66
C GLY A 202 16.42 0.68 11.88
N LYS A 203 16.60 -0.46 11.22
CA LYS A 203 17.91 -1.12 11.15
C LYS A 203 18.86 -0.17 10.43
N GLY A 204 19.61 0.61 11.19
CA GLY A 204 20.67 1.46 10.69
C GLY A 204 21.69 0.60 9.95
N LYS A 205 21.79 0.82 8.63
CA LYS A 205 22.86 0.28 7.79
C LYS A 205 24.21 0.61 8.46
N PRO A 206 25.10 -0.36 8.74
CA PRO A 206 26.37 -0.08 9.38
C PRO A 206 27.19 0.85 8.49
N GLY A 207 27.57 2.00 9.07
CA GLY A 207 28.27 3.08 8.39
C GLY A 207 29.60 2.63 7.76
N ALA A 208 29.87 3.16 6.57
CA ALA A 208 31.17 3.06 5.93
C ALA A 208 32.25 3.64 6.86
N LYS A 209 33.21 2.80 7.25
CA LYS A 209 34.43 3.25 7.91
C LYS A 209 35.27 4.02 6.89
N THR A 210 35.42 5.33 7.07
CA THR A 210 36.47 6.11 6.40
C THR A 210 37.81 5.82 7.09
N ALA A 211 38.81 5.49 6.28
CA ALA A 211 40.21 5.30 6.66
C ALA A 211 40.90 6.61 7.06
#